data_AF-A0A538DHL5-F1
#
_entry.id   AF-A0A538DHL5-F1
#
_cell.length_a   1.000
_cell.length_b   1.000
_cell.length_c   1.000
_cell.angle_alpha   90.00
_cell.angle_beta   90.00
_cell.angle_gamma   90.00
#
_symmetry.space_group_name_H-M   'P 1'
#
loop_
_entity.id
_entity.type
_entity.pdbx_description
1 polymer ?
#
loop_
_entity_poly.entity_id
_entity_poly.type
_entity_poly.pdbx_seq_one_letter_code
_entity_poly.pdbx_strand_id
1 'polypeptide(L)'
;MTGVSRRELLRRASALAAGFLLIRLQWLERALGAGPGVVQQTMNALVEFVVPEAKVEAAATRRLIRTLDRFLPGPQPLSATAATILNETAERMKPGAKRGKSASAFANLSRAEKAKVFEALEALPVEVAGSIRFLVGNLPDLTAFLAYSTPAGRRLAHYAGVAHGRKELKGYWQGRKAADGGA
;
A
#
# COMPACT_ATOMS: atom_id res chain seq x y z
N MET A 1 -33.87 -24.48 -19.21
CA MET A 1 -33.02 -23.55 -18.42
C MET A 1 -33.94 -22.70 -17.58
N THR A 2 -34.00 -22.91 -16.26
CA THR A 2 -34.88 -22.15 -15.35
C THR A 2 -34.21 -20.83 -14.99
N GLY A 3 -34.87 -19.72 -15.32
CA GLY A 3 -34.36 -18.37 -15.07
C GLY A 3 -34.39 -18.00 -13.59
N VAL A 4 -33.35 -17.32 -13.12
CA VAL A 4 -33.28 -16.80 -11.75
C VAL A 4 -34.34 -15.71 -11.57
N SER A 5 -35.21 -15.86 -10.58
CA SER A 5 -36.25 -14.85 -10.31
C SER A 5 -35.63 -13.55 -9.77
N ARG A 6 -36.26 -12.41 -10.08
CA ARG A 6 -35.81 -11.07 -9.62
C ARG A 6 -35.59 -11.01 -8.11
N ARG A 7 -36.40 -11.72 -7.33
CA ARG A 7 -36.32 -11.77 -5.87
C ARG A 7 -35.09 -12.56 -5.39
N GLU A 8 -34.77 -13.66 -6.06
CA GLU A 8 -33.57 -14.45 -5.79
C GLU A 8 -32.30 -13.70 -6.19
N LEU A 9 -32.34 -12.97 -7.31
CA LEU A 9 -31.26 -12.08 -7.73
C LEU A 9 -31.01 -10.96 -6.70
N LEU A 10 -32.09 -10.30 -6.23
CA LEU A 10 -32.00 -9.26 -5.21
C LEU A 10 -31.52 -9.80 -3.87
N ARG A 11 -31.95 -11.01 -3.47
CA ARG A 11 -31.49 -11.67 -2.24
C ARG A 11 -30.00 -12.01 -2.29
N ARG A 12 -29.51 -12.48 -3.44
CA ARG A 12 -28.08 -12.74 -3.66
C ARG A 12 -27.27 -11.45 -3.69
N ALA A 13 -27.76 -10.42 -4.36
CA ALA A 13 -27.12 -9.11 -4.41
C ALA A 13 -27.03 -8.44 -3.02
N SER A 14 -28.11 -8.52 -2.23
CA SER A 14 -28.14 -7.97 -0.86
C SER A 14 -27.31 -8.80 0.13
N ALA A 15 -27.27 -10.13 0.01
CA ALA A 15 -26.37 -10.96 0.79
C ALA A 15 -24.88 -10.68 0.47
N LEU A 16 -24.55 -10.46 -0.80
CA LEU A 16 -23.20 -10.05 -1.22
C LEU A 16 -22.85 -8.65 -0.69
N ALA A 17 -23.77 -7.69 -0.78
CA ALA A 17 -23.56 -6.34 -0.25
C ALA A 17 -23.44 -6.30 1.28
N ALA A 18 -24.23 -7.10 2.01
CA ALA A 18 -24.18 -7.18 3.47
C ALA A 18 -22.91 -7.91 3.96
N GLY A 19 -22.55 -9.04 3.34
CA GLY A 19 -21.28 -9.72 3.61
C GLY A 19 -20.07 -8.82 3.31
N PHE A 20 -20.16 -8.00 2.28
CA PHE A 20 -19.13 -7.04 1.89
C PHE A 20 -18.98 -5.87 2.88
N LEU A 21 -20.09 -5.28 3.32
CA LEU A 21 -20.09 -4.27 4.40
C LEU A 21 -19.44 -4.82 5.67
N LEU A 22 -19.73 -6.08 6.02
CA LEU A 22 -19.12 -6.76 7.17
C LEU A 22 -17.61 -6.97 7.01
N ILE A 23 -17.13 -7.35 5.82
CA ILE A 23 -15.68 -7.49 5.55
C ILE A 23 -14.98 -6.14 5.67
N ARG A 24 -15.55 -5.08 5.08
CA ARG A 24 -15.00 -3.72 5.13
C ARG A 24 -14.97 -3.18 6.57
N LEU A 25 -16.02 -3.45 7.36
CA LEU A 25 -16.10 -3.05 8.77
C LEU A 25 -15.07 -3.80 9.63
N GLN A 26 -14.92 -5.12 9.44
CA GLN A 26 -13.89 -5.89 10.15
C GLN A 26 -12.47 -5.42 9.84
N TRP A 27 -12.19 -5.08 8.59
CA TRP A 27 -10.89 -4.55 8.18
C TRP A 27 -10.61 -3.18 8.81
N LEU A 28 -11.63 -2.32 8.90
CA LEU A 28 -11.53 -1.03 9.56
C LEU A 28 -11.28 -1.18 11.07
N GLU A 29 -12.03 -2.03 11.76
CA GLU A 29 -11.86 -2.29 13.20
C GLU A 29 -10.49 -2.88 13.52
N ARG A 30 -9.98 -3.79 12.68
CA ARG A 30 -8.63 -4.34 12.87
C ARG A 30 -7.54 -3.36 12.49
N ALA A 31 -7.77 -2.48 11.52
CA ALA A 31 -6.86 -1.37 11.24
C ALA A 31 -6.78 -0.42 12.44
N LEU A 32 -7.92 -0.10 13.07
CA LEU A 32 -8.00 0.67 14.33
C LEU A 32 -7.20 0.02 15.46
N GLY A 33 -7.17 -1.31 15.53
CA GLY A 33 -6.40 -2.08 16.52
C GLY A 33 -4.95 -2.43 16.15
N ALA A 34 -4.48 -2.10 14.95
CA ALA A 34 -3.14 -2.46 14.51
C ALA A 34 -2.08 -1.62 15.25
N GLY A 35 -1.35 -2.25 16.17
CA GLY A 35 -0.29 -1.58 16.92
C GLY A 35 0.84 -1.05 16.01
N PRO A 36 1.52 0.06 16.38
CA PRO A 36 2.58 0.68 15.56
C PRO A 36 3.69 -0.28 15.12
N GLY A 37 4.03 -1.27 15.94
CA GLY A 37 5.03 -2.29 15.60
C GLY A 37 4.63 -3.17 14.41
N VAL A 38 3.36 -3.56 14.29
CA VAL A 38 2.86 -4.37 13.18
C VAL A 38 2.88 -3.59 11.88
N VAL A 39 2.49 -2.30 11.93
CA VAL A 39 2.55 -1.40 10.77
C VAL A 39 3.99 -1.27 10.28
N GLN A 40 4.93 -0.97 11.18
CA GLN A 40 6.35 -0.84 10.84
C GLN A 40 6.91 -2.12 10.22
N GLN A 41 6.62 -3.29 10.80
CA GLN A 41 7.06 -4.59 10.27
C GLN A 41 6.50 -4.87 8.88
N THR A 42 5.21 -4.56 8.67
CA THR A 42 4.55 -4.77 7.37
C THR A 42 5.15 -3.87 6.28
N MET A 43 5.36 -2.59 6.60
CA MET A 43 5.94 -1.63 5.66
C MET A 43 7.41 -1.93 5.36
N ASN A 44 8.18 -2.39 6.35
CA ASN A 44 9.55 -2.89 6.10
C ASN A 44 9.56 -4.05 5.10
N ALA A 45 8.68 -5.04 5.31
CA ALA A 45 8.60 -6.19 4.43
C ALA A 45 8.11 -5.85 3.02
N LEU A 46 7.27 -4.83 2.88
CA LEU A 46 6.88 -4.28 1.58
C LEU A 46 8.06 -3.60 0.89
N VAL A 47 8.83 -2.80 1.63
CA VAL A 47 10.01 -2.12 1.10
C VAL A 47 11.07 -3.12 0.64
N GLU A 48 11.38 -4.14 1.45
CA GLU A 48 12.31 -5.23 1.08
C GLU A 48 11.81 -6.04 -0.14
N PHE A 49 10.49 -6.23 -0.24
CA PHE A 49 9.90 -6.89 -1.40
C PHE A 49 10.12 -6.09 -2.69
N VAL A 50 9.99 -4.76 -2.64
CA VAL A 50 10.11 -3.88 -3.81
C VAL A 50 11.56 -3.51 -4.12
N VAL A 51 12.36 -3.26 -3.08
CA VAL A 51 13.70 -2.68 -3.17
C VAL A 51 14.71 -3.74 -2.73
N PRO A 52 15.59 -4.23 -3.62
CA PRO A 52 16.53 -5.30 -3.27
C PRO A 52 17.78 -4.83 -2.49
N GLU A 53 17.94 -3.52 -2.24
CA GLU A 53 19.15 -2.93 -1.64
C GLU A 53 18.89 -2.35 -0.24
N ALA A 54 19.46 -2.98 0.80
CA ALA A 54 19.27 -2.66 2.21
C ALA A 54 19.53 -1.19 2.58
N LYS A 55 20.53 -0.54 1.96
CA LYS A 55 20.84 0.88 2.22
C LYS A 55 19.72 1.82 1.76
N VAL A 56 18.98 1.44 0.73
CA VAL A 56 17.84 2.22 0.20
C VAL A 56 16.58 1.92 1.02
N GLU A 57 16.41 0.67 1.48
CA GLU A 57 15.26 0.22 2.27
C GLU A 57 15.04 1.04 3.55
N ALA A 58 16.08 1.22 4.38
CA ALA A 58 15.94 1.87 5.69
C ALA A 58 15.43 3.33 5.60
N ALA A 59 15.74 4.02 4.51
CA ALA A 59 15.22 5.36 4.24
C ALA A 59 13.80 5.35 3.64
N ALA A 60 13.46 4.31 2.89
CA ALA A 60 12.18 4.18 2.18
C ALA A 60 11.01 3.92 3.15
N THR A 61 11.14 3.04 4.14
CA THR A 61 10.00 2.71 5.02
C THR A 61 9.46 3.92 5.76
N ARG A 62 10.34 4.72 6.37
CA ARG A 62 9.91 5.93 7.10
C ARG A 62 9.25 6.95 6.18
N ARG A 63 9.68 7.04 4.91
CA ARG A 63 9.05 7.92 3.92
C ARG A 63 7.70 7.38 3.51
N LEU A 64 7.57 6.08 3.27
CA LEU A 64 6.33 5.42 2.91
C LEU A 64 5.23 5.64 3.96
N ILE A 65 5.52 5.34 5.23
CA ILE A 65 4.58 5.54 6.35
C ILE A 65 4.11 7.00 6.39
N ARG A 66 5.05 7.96 6.43
CA ARG A 66 4.70 9.38 6.47
C ARG A 66 3.92 9.86 5.25
N THR A 67 4.23 9.35 4.06
CA THR A 67 3.52 9.75 2.83
C THR A 67 2.09 9.24 2.86
N LEU A 68 1.89 7.97 3.22
CA LEU A 68 0.55 7.39 3.35
C LEU A 68 -0.27 8.15 4.40
N ASP A 69 0.30 8.39 5.58
CA ASP A 69 -0.41 9.00 6.70
C ASP A 69 -0.74 10.48 6.50
N ARG A 70 -0.07 11.17 5.56
CA ARG A 70 -0.43 12.53 5.14
C ARG A 70 -1.48 12.60 4.05
N PHE A 71 -1.71 11.50 3.33
CA PHE A 71 -2.48 11.53 2.08
C PHE A 71 -3.97 11.76 2.33
N LEU A 72 -4.50 11.28 3.46
CA LEU A 72 -5.89 11.47 3.84
C LEU A 72 -5.97 11.90 5.31
N PRO A 73 -6.49 13.10 5.62
CA PRO A 73 -6.88 13.42 6.99
C PRO A 73 -8.06 12.52 7.37
N GLY A 74 -7.81 11.59 8.27
CA GLY A 74 -8.82 10.65 8.77
C GLY A 74 -8.44 10.13 10.15
N PRO A 75 -9.37 9.50 10.87
CA PRO A 75 -9.09 8.95 12.20
C PRO A 75 -8.04 7.83 12.15
N GLN A 76 -7.88 7.18 10.99
CA GLN A 76 -6.93 6.09 10.79
C GLN A 76 -5.78 6.49 9.86
N PRO A 77 -4.51 6.26 10.24
CA PRO A 77 -3.39 6.39 9.33
C PRO A 77 -3.54 5.42 8.14
N LEU A 78 -3.30 5.92 6.92
CA LEU A 78 -3.43 5.09 5.72
C LEU A 78 -2.40 3.95 5.70
N SER A 79 -1.24 4.13 6.34
CA SER A 79 -0.26 3.07 6.54
C SER A 79 -0.81 1.91 7.37
N ALA A 80 -1.60 2.18 8.41
CA ALA A 80 -2.26 1.15 9.21
C ALA A 80 -3.29 0.38 8.40
N THR A 81 -4.08 1.09 7.57
CA THR A 81 -5.05 0.48 6.66
C THR A 81 -4.36 -0.45 5.64
N ALA A 82 -3.29 0.03 5.00
CA ALA A 82 -2.48 -0.76 4.08
C ALA A 82 -1.89 -2.00 4.78
N ALA A 83 -1.35 -1.84 5.99
CA ALA A 83 -0.79 -2.94 6.76
C ALA A 83 -1.85 -4.02 7.08
N THR A 84 -3.06 -3.62 7.49
CA THR A 84 -4.14 -4.57 7.78
C THR A 84 -4.53 -5.37 6.53
N ILE A 85 -4.75 -4.71 5.40
CA ILE A 85 -5.15 -5.38 4.15
C ILE A 85 -4.08 -6.42 3.74
N LEU A 86 -2.80 -6.03 3.79
CA LEU A 86 -1.69 -6.94 3.46
C LEU A 86 -1.61 -8.12 4.42
N ASN A 87 -1.72 -7.90 5.73
CA ASN A 87 -1.62 -8.96 6.73
C ASN A 87 -2.82 -9.92 6.71
N GLU A 88 -4.03 -9.42 6.46
CA GLU A 88 -5.21 -10.28 6.38
C GLU A 88 -5.22 -11.10 5.11
N THR A 89 -4.80 -10.52 3.99
CA THR A 89 -4.65 -11.27 2.75
C THR A 89 -3.57 -12.32 2.88
N ALA A 90 -2.42 -11.96 3.49
CA ALA A 90 -1.37 -12.92 3.81
C ALA A 90 -1.88 -14.09 4.66
N GLU A 91 -2.66 -13.82 5.71
CA GLU A 91 -3.22 -14.86 6.58
C GLU A 91 -4.24 -15.76 5.86
N ARG A 92 -5.02 -15.23 4.91
CA ARG A 92 -5.92 -16.04 4.07
C ARG A 92 -5.16 -16.98 3.13
N MET A 93 -4.03 -16.51 2.61
CA MET A 93 -3.23 -17.28 1.65
C MET A 93 -2.34 -18.32 2.34
N LYS A 94 -1.84 -17.99 3.53
CA LYS A 94 -1.03 -18.86 4.37
C LYS A 94 -1.55 -18.82 5.80
N PRO A 95 -2.56 -19.63 6.12
CA PRO A 95 -3.08 -19.72 7.49
C PRO A 95 -1.96 -20.03 8.48
N GLY A 96 -1.89 -19.25 9.57
CA GLY A 96 -0.83 -19.35 10.57
C GLY A 96 0.41 -18.50 10.28
N ALA A 97 0.42 -17.69 9.21
CA ALA A 97 1.53 -16.78 8.92
C ALA A 97 1.81 -15.80 10.07
N LYS A 98 0.83 -15.47 10.92
CA LYS A 98 1.04 -14.69 12.16
C LYS A 98 1.94 -15.36 13.20
N ARG A 99 2.20 -16.67 13.12
CA ARG A 99 3.04 -17.42 14.09
C ARG A 99 4.54 -17.37 13.76
N GLY A 100 4.95 -16.58 12.77
CA GLY A 100 6.35 -16.45 12.40
C GLY A 100 7.14 -15.50 13.30
N LYS A 101 8.33 -15.08 12.82
CA LYS A 101 9.28 -14.22 13.57
C LYS A 101 8.76 -12.80 13.79
N SER A 102 7.84 -12.34 12.95
CA SER A 102 7.24 -11.02 12.97
C SER A 102 5.78 -11.10 13.41
N ALA A 103 5.25 -10.05 14.04
CA ALA A 103 3.81 -9.94 14.32
C ALA A 103 3.00 -9.65 13.04
N SER A 104 3.66 -9.17 11.99
CA SER A 104 3.09 -9.05 10.65
C SER A 104 3.11 -10.40 9.92
N ALA A 105 1.91 -10.91 9.59
CA ALA A 105 1.74 -12.08 8.73
C ALA A 105 2.42 -11.90 7.37
N PHE A 106 2.27 -10.72 6.76
CA PHE A 106 2.89 -10.39 5.48
C PHE A 106 4.42 -10.40 5.56
N ALA A 107 5.01 -9.92 6.66
CA ALA A 107 6.45 -9.95 6.87
C ALA A 107 7.01 -11.38 6.97
N ASN A 108 6.21 -12.33 7.43
CA ASN A 108 6.62 -13.74 7.55
C ASN A 108 6.53 -14.52 6.22
N LEU A 109 6.03 -13.90 5.15
CA LEU A 109 5.93 -14.52 3.83
C LEU A 109 7.26 -14.47 3.08
N SER A 110 7.52 -15.53 2.30
CA SER A 110 8.56 -15.53 1.27
C SER A 110 8.23 -14.53 0.15
N ARG A 111 9.24 -14.17 -0.65
CA ARG A 111 9.07 -13.23 -1.77
C ARG A 111 8.00 -13.70 -2.77
N ALA A 112 7.96 -14.99 -3.07
CA ALA A 112 6.96 -15.58 -3.96
C ALA A 112 5.55 -15.49 -3.37
N GLU A 113 5.39 -15.78 -2.07
CA GLU A 113 4.09 -15.66 -1.38
C GLU A 113 3.62 -14.20 -1.30
N LYS A 114 4.53 -13.23 -1.10
CA LYS A 114 4.21 -11.80 -1.15
C LYS A 114 3.68 -11.38 -2.52
N ALA A 115 4.28 -11.88 -3.61
CA ALA A 115 3.76 -11.62 -4.96
C ALA A 115 2.34 -12.16 -5.15
N LYS A 116 2.05 -13.35 -4.61
CA LYS A 116 0.71 -13.94 -4.63
C LYS A 116 -0.32 -13.12 -3.82
N VAL A 117 0.08 -12.42 -2.76
CA VAL A 117 -0.79 -11.46 -2.05
C VAL A 117 -1.21 -10.31 -2.95
N PHE A 118 -0.28 -9.74 -3.72
CA PHE A 118 -0.62 -8.66 -4.67
C PHE A 118 -1.52 -9.18 -5.80
N GLU A 119 -1.22 -10.35 -6.36
CA GLU A 119 -2.07 -11.00 -7.38
C GLU A 119 -3.51 -11.21 -6.87
N ALA A 120 -3.67 -11.65 -5.61
CA ALA A 120 -4.99 -11.84 -5.01
C ALA A 120 -5.76 -10.53 -4.82
N LEU A 121 -5.07 -9.45 -4.43
CA LEU A 121 -5.67 -8.13 -4.26
C LEU A 121 -6.03 -7.48 -5.60
N GLU A 122 -5.19 -7.70 -6.61
CA GLU A 122 -5.45 -7.30 -7.99
C GLU A 122 -6.60 -8.08 -8.59
N ALA A 123 -6.86 -9.33 -8.19
CA ALA A 123 -7.97 -10.13 -8.69
C ALA A 123 -9.35 -9.79 -8.06
N LEU A 124 -9.41 -8.90 -7.06
CA LEU A 124 -10.68 -8.54 -6.40
C LEU A 124 -11.67 -7.88 -7.39
N PRO A 125 -12.98 -8.17 -7.33
CA PRO A 125 -13.98 -7.55 -8.21
C PRO A 125 -13.98 -6.02 -8.11
N VAL A 126 -14.27 -5.32 -9.22
CA VAL A 126 -14.23 -3.83 -9.31
C VAL A 126 -15.16 -3.18 -8.29
N GLU A 127 -16.31 -3.81 -8.06
CA GLU A 127 -17.37 -3.39 -7.15
C GLU A 127 -16.94 -3.45 -5.69
N VAL A 128 -15.94 -4.30 -5.37
CA VAL A 128 -15.39 -4.56 -4.04
C VAL A 128 -14.12 -3.72 -3.81
N ALA A 129 -13.39 -3.42 -4.88
CA ALA A 129 -11.98 -3.07 -4.77
C ALA A 129 -11.63 -1.65 -5.17
N GLY A 130 -12.56 -0.79 -5.62
CA GLY A 130 -12.22 0.55 -6.15
C GLY A 130 -11.15 1.30 -5.34
N SER A 131 -11.36 1.50 -4.04
CA SER A 131 -10.38 2.15 -3.16
C SER A 131 -9.24 1.24 -2.68
N ILE A 132 -9.44 -0.08 -2.61
CA ILE A 132 -8.44 -1.06 -2.14
C ILE A 132 -7.41 -1.38 -3.23
N ARG A 133 -7.85 -1.64 -4.46
CA ARG A 133 -7.00 -1.74 -5.66
C ARG A 133 -6.28 -0.43 -5.91
N PHE A 134 -6.94 0.72 -5.72
CA PHE A 134 -6.24 2.00 -5.82
C PHE A 134 -5.13 2.10 -4.77
N LEU A 135 -5.42 1.84 -3.49
CA LEU A 135 -4.42 1.91 -2.44
C LEU A 135 -3.29 0.88 -2.66
N VAL A 136 -3.64 -0.40 -2.71
CA VAL A 136 -2.67 -1.50 -2.67
C VAL A 136 -2.03 -1.76 -4.04
N GLY A 137 -2.75 -1.58 -5.14
CA GLY A 137 -2.17 -1.68 -6.48
C GLY A 137 -1.10 -0.62 -6.74
N ASN A 138 -1.18 0.55 -6.09
CA ASN A 138 -0.15 1.59 -6.20
C ASN A 138 0.93 1.50 -5.11
N LEU A 139 0.81 0.59 -4.12
CA LEU A 139 1.80 0.49 -3.04
C LEU A 139 3.20 0.12 -3.53
N PRO A 140 3.39 -0.87 -4.44
CA PRO A 140 4.72 -1.19 -4.96
C PRO A 140 5.34 0.00 -5.70
N ASP A 141 4.57 0.66 -6.56
CA ASP A 141 5.03 1.80 -7.35
C ASP A 141 5.39 3.00 -6.49
N LEU A 142 4.54 3.32 -5.50
CA LEU A 142 4.82 4.38 -4.53
C LEU A 142 6.09 4.06 -3.73
N THR A 143 6.25 2.79 -3.32
CA THR A 143 7.43 2.33 -2.58
C THR A 143 8.70 2.49 -3.41
N ALA A 144 8.67 2.04 -4.67
CA ALA A 144 9.78 2.19 -5.60
C ALA A 144 10.09 3.68 -5.82
N PHE A 145 9.07 4.49 -6.11
CA PHE A 145 9.23 5.93 -6.31
C PHE A 145 9.91 6.59 -5.11
N LEU A 146 9.47 6.31 -3.88
CA LEU A 146 10.03 6.92 -2.67
C LEU A 146 11.47 6.46 -2.37
N ALA A 147 11.77 5.19 -2.65
CA ALA A 147 13.08 4.59 -2.51
C ALA A 147 14.09 5.18 -3.49
N TYR A 148 13.75 5.18 -4.78
CA TYR A 148 14.60 5.64 -5.87
C TYR A 148 14.67 7.16 -6.00
N SER A 149 13.77 7.91 -5.35
CA SER A 149 13.86 9.37 -5.25
C SER A 149 14.86 9.89 -4.20
N THR A 150 15.61 9.02 -3.53
CA THR A 150 16.73 9.42 -2.63
C THR A 150 18.03 9.58 -3.41
N PRO A 151 19.06 10.30 -2.91
CA PRO A 151 20.37 10.33 -3.55
C PRO A 151 20.97 8.93 -3.72
N ALA A 152 20.84 8.06 -2.73
CA ALA A 152 21.30 6.67 -2.79
C ALA A 152 20.52 5.86 -3.83
N GLY A 153 19.19 5.96 -3.82
CA GLY A 153 18.32 5.29 -4.79
C GLY A 153 18.58 5.77 -6.23
N ARG A 154 18.72 7.07 -6.47
CA ARG A 154 19.03 7.62 -7.79
C ARG A 154 20.35 7.10 -8.34
N ARG A 155 21.39 6.99 -7.49
CA ARG A 155 22.66 6.38 -7.89
C ARG A 155 22.49 4.92 -8.29
N LEU A 156 21.70 4.16 -7.54
CA LEU A 156 21.43 2.74 -7.83
C LEU A 156 20.62 2.56 -9.11
N ALA A 157 19.70 3.47 -9.42
CA ALA A 157 18.94 3.47 -10.66
C ALA A 157 19.71 4.01 -11.87
N HIS A 158 21.01 4.34 -11.72
CA HIS A 158 21.80 5.06 -12.72
C HIS A 158 21.10 6.30 -13.28
N TYR A 159 20.30 6.97 -12.45
CA TYR A 159 19.47 8.08 -12.88
C TYR A 159 20.34 9.33 -13.07
N ALA A 160 20.57 9.70 -14.33
CA ALA A 160 21.46 10.80 -14.73
C ALA A 160 20.95 12.22 -14.41
N GLY A 161 19.78 12.37 -13.77
CA GLY A 161 19.46 13.62 -13.07
C GLY A 161 18.84 14.73 -13.90
N VAL A 162 17.93 14.44 -14.84
CA VAL A 162 17.10 15.49 -15.47
C VAL A 162 16.13 16.16 -14.46
N ALA A 163 16.00 15.61 -13.25
CA ALA A 163 15.13 16.09 -12.17
C ALA A 163 15.78 17.06 -11.17
N HIS A 164 17.05 17.49 -11.36
CA HIS A 164 17.47 18.76 -10.74
C HIS A 164 16.64 19.84 -11.43
N GLY A 165 15.49 20.17 -10.83
CA GLY A 165 14.40 20.93 -11.40
C GLY A 165 14.84 21.77 -12.58
N ARG A 166 14.39 21.39 -13.77
CA ARG A 166 14.71 22.14 -14.98
C ARG A 166 14.42 23.62 -14.70
N LYS A 167 15.23 24.53 -15.25
CA LYS A 167 15.13 25.96 -14.88
C LYS A 167 13.69 26.47 -14.99
N GLU A 168 12.93 25.96 -15.95
CA GLU A 168 11.50 26.21 -16.17
C GLU A 168 10.56 25.71 -15.06
N LEU A 169 10.93 24.68 -14.28
CA LEU A 169 10.11 24.14 -13.18
C LEU A 169 10.46 24.75 -11.81
N LYS A 170 11.47 25.63 -11.73
CA LYS A 170 11.82 26.35 -10.51
C LYS A 170 10.77 27.42 -10.21
N GLY A 171 9.97 27.21 -9.17
CA GLY A 171 9.01 28.19 -8.65
C GLY A 171 7.58 27.65 -8.52
N TYR A 172 7.18 26.66 -9.31
CA TYR A 172 5.79 26.18 -9.37
C TYR A 172 5.16 25.79 -8.02
N TRP A 173 5.97 25.41 -7.03
CA TRP A 173 5.48 25.09 -5.68
C TRP A 173 5.33 26.36 -4.81
N GLN A 174 4.12 26.60 -4.30
CA GLN A 174 3.70 27.77 -3.51
C GLN A 174 3.64 29.11 -4.27
N GLY A 175 3.37 29.09 -5.58
CA GLY A 175 3.13 30.33 -6.35
C GLY A 175 4.38 31.18 -6.58
N ARG A 176 5.57 30.62 -6.44
CA ARG A 176 6.83 31.32 -6.74
C ARG A 176 7.04 31.32 -8.26
N LYS A 177 7.48 32.43 -8.85
CA LYS A 177 7.71 32.50 -10.31
C LYS A 177 9.17 32.22 -10.71
N ALA A 178 10.04 32.04 -9.71
CA ALA A 178 11.44 31.64 -9.87
C ALA A 178 11.96 31.05 -8.55
N ALA A 179 13.04 30.28 -8.60
CA ALA A 179 13.91 30.12 -7.44
C ALA A 179 14.88 31.31 -7.48
N ASP A 180 14.90 32.11 -6.43
CA ASP A 180 15.58 33.40 -6.40
C ASP A 180 16.99 33.32 -7.00
N GLY A 181 17.25 34.21 -7.96
CA GLY A 181 18.57 34.45 -8.49
C GLY A 181 19.40 35.13 -7.41
N GLY A 182 20.33 34.38 -6.81
CA GLY A 182 21.32 34.90 -5.87
C GLY A 182 22.55 34.03 -5.95
N ALA A 183 23.64 34.63 -6.42
CA ALA A 183 24.98 34.08 -6.48
C ALA A 183 25.53 33.75 -5.08
#